data_AF-A0A8B7ZUP1-F1
#
_entry.id   AF-A0A8B7ZUP1-F1
#
_cell.length_a   1.000
_cell.length_b   1.000
_cell.length_c   1.000
_cell.angle_alpha   90.00
_cell.angle_beta   90.00
_cell.angle_gamma   90.00
#
_symmetry.space_group_name_H-M   'P 1'
#
loop_
_entity.id
_entity.type
_entity.pdbx_description
1 polymer ?
#
loop_
_entity_poly.entity_id
_entity_poly.type
_entity_poly.pdbx_seq_one_letter_code
_entity_poly.pdbx_strand_id
1 'polypeptide(L)'
;MADAVAAQLKILQDKAKKRDVQSRIDIVKQELREKQKEHLEKIAAIAEAHRLYKGDDAQRDRINAKLALESFAYAMNAIFQNENLKDKISSEDKQTILDKCKEVFDWLNSNQVAEKEEFEGRQRELEEICNSILTK
;
A
#
# COMPACT_ATOMS: atom_id res chain seq x y z
N MET A 1 51.73 14.35 0.55
CA MET A 1 51.38 13.05 -0.06
C MET A 1 50.39 12.25 0.79
N ALA A 2 50.52 12.19 2.12
CA ALA A 2 49.61 11.44 2.99
C ALA A 2 48.14 11.92 2.95
N ASP A 3 47.88 13.24 2.92
CA ASP A 3 46.52 13.78 2.92
C ASP A 3 45.70 13.45 1.66
N ALA A 4 46.36 13.42 0.50
CA ALA A 4 45.72 13.07 -0.76
C ALA A 4 45.29 11.58 -0.78
N VAL A 5 46.08 10.70 -0.17
CA VAL A 5 45.74 9.27 -0.04
C VAL A 5 44.58 9.06 0.93
N ALA A 6 44.56 9.79 2.04
CA ALA A 6 43.45 9.75 3.01
C ALA A 6 42.12 10.24 2.39
N ALA A 7 42.15 11.30 1.58
CA ALA A 7 40.98 11.79 0.86
C ALA A 7 40.45 10.74 -0.14
N GLN A 8 41.34 10.08 -0.90
CA GLN A 8 40.98 9.03 -1.85
C GLN A 8 40.34 7.81 -1.16
N LEU A 9 40.88 7.42 0.01
CA LEU A 9 40.36 6.30 0.81
C LEU A 9 38.94 6.59 1.33
N LYS A 10 38.69 7.82 1.81
CA LYS A 10 37.36 8.25 2.27
C LYS A 10 36.32 8.23 1.16
N ILE A 11 36.68 8.70 -0.04
CA ILE A 11 35.80 8.65 -1.23
C ILE A 11 35.45 7.20 -1.60
N LEU A 12 36.41 6.29 -1.52
CA LEU A 12 36.18 4.86 -1.79
C LEU A 12 35.25 4.24 -0.75
N GLN A 13 35.41 4.59 0.54
CA GLN A 13 34.53 4.13 1.62
C GLN A 13 33.09 4.66 1.48
N ASP A 14 32.93 5.93 1.13
CA ASP A 14 31.61 6.54 0.92
C ASP A 14 30.90 5.96 -0.31
N LYS A 15 31.63 5.68 -1.39
CA LYS A 15 31.11 4.95 -2.56
C LYS A 15 30.68 3.53 -2.22
N ALA A 16 31.45 2.83 -1.39
CA ALA A 16 31.11 1.47 -0.94
C ALA A 16 29.82 1.49 -0.09
N LYS A 17 29.70 2.41 0.87
CA LYS A 17 28.47 2.60 1.67
C LYS A 17 27.26 2.92 0.80
N LYS A 18 27.40 3.82 -0.18
CA LYS A 18 26.29 4.18 -1.08
C LYS A 18 25.82 2.99 -1.92
N ARG A 19 26.75 2.13 -2.35
CA ARG A 19 26.42 0.92 -3.12
C ARG A 19 25.69 -0.12 -2.26
N ASP A 20 26.09 -0.28 -0.99
CA ASP A 20 25.41 -1.15 -0.02
C ASP A 20 23.96 -0.68 0.26
N VAL A 21 23.78 0.62 0.49
CA VAL A 21 22.45 1.22 0.69
C VAL A 21 21.57 1.02 -0.55
N GLN A 22 22.12 1.20 -1.75
CA GLN A 22 21.38 0.99 -3.00
C GLN A 22 20.95 -0.47 -3.18
N SER A 23 21.85 -1.43 -2.95
CA SER A 23 21.50 -2.86 -2.97
C SER A 23 20.38 -3.20 -1.99
N ARG A 24 20.41 -2.63 -0.78
CA ARG A 24 19.34 -2.82 0.23
C ARG A 24 17.99 -2.25 -0.25
N ILE A 25 17.99 -1.07 -0.87
CA ILE A 25 16.78 -0.48 -1.44
C ILE A 25 16.21 -1.35 -2.56
N ASP A 26 17.06 -1.90 -3.41
CA ASP A 26 16.63 -2.71 -4.55
C ASP A 26 16.03 -4.05 -4.10
N ILE A 27 16.60 -4.66 -3.04
CA ILE A 27 16.01 -5.84 -2.38
C ILE A 27 14.62 -5.53 -1.82
N VAL A 28 14.47 -4.44 -1.07
CA VAL A 28 13.16 -4.04 -0.51
C VAL A 28 12.14 -3.75 -1.61
N LYS A 29 12.54 -3.11 -2.71
CA LYS A 29 11.65 -2.86 -3.86
C LYS A 29 11.27 -4.15 -4.59
N GLN A 30 12.17 -5.12 -4.66
CA GLN A 30 11.89 -6.44 -5.23
C GLN A 30 10.86 -7.18 -4.38
N GLU A 31 11.10 -7.28 -3.08
CA GLU A 31 10.19 -7.94 -2.13
C GLU A 31 8.80 -7.28 -2.10
N LEU A 32 8.75 -5.94 -2.18
CA LEU A 32 7.47 -5.21 -2.26
C LEU A 32 6.70 -5.57 -3.53
N ARG A 33 7.36 -5.61 -4.70
CA ARG A 33 6.74 -5.99 -5.97
C ARG A 33 6.26 -7.44 -5.95
N GLU A 34 7.02 -8.35 -5.36
CA GLU A 34 6.65 -9.75 -5.22
C GLU A 34 5.43 -9.93 -4.32
N LYS A 35 5.37 -9.25 -3.17
CA LYS A 35 4.20 -9.29 -2.27
C LYS A 35 2.95 -8.67 -2.90
N GLN A 36 3.09 -7.58 -3.63
CA GLN A 36 1.99 -6.98 -4.37
C GLN A 36 1.48 -7.92 -5.47
N LYS A 37 2.40 -8.56 -6.20
CA LYS A 37 2.05 -9.53 -7.23
C LYS A 37 1.31 -10.74 -6.66
N GLU A 38 1.80 -11.34 -5.57
CA GLU A 38 1.16 -12.48 -4.91
C GLU A 38 -0.25 -12.11 -4.40
N HIS A 39 -0.41 -10.92 -3.84
CA HIS A 39 -1.71 -10.44 -3.38
C HIS A 39 -2.68 -10.23 -4.55
N LEU A 40 -2.25 -9.58 -5.63
CA LEU A 40 -3.04 -9.39 -6.84
C LEU A 40 -3.40 -10.71 -7.53
N GLU A 41 -2.48 -11.68 -7.54
CA GLU A 41 -2.72 -13.03 -8.07
C GLU A 41 -3.73 -13.80 -7.20
N LYS A 42 -3.67 -13.69 -5.87
CA LYS A 42 -4.70 -14.26 -4.98
C LYS A 42 -6.07 -13.63 -5.22
N ILE A 43 -6.13 -12.31 -5.38
CA ILE A 43 -7.37 -11.59 -5.72
C ILE A 43 -7.92 -12.06 -7.07
N ALA A 44 -7.05 -12.18 -8.09
CA ALA A 44 -7.44 -12.65 -9.42
C ALA A 44 -7.94 -14.10 -9.39
N ALA A 45 -7.27 -14.98 -8.63
CA ALA A 45 -7.68 -16.37 -8.46
C ALA A 45 -9.03 -16.49 -7.72
N ILE A 46 -9.27 -15.65 -6.70
CA ILE A 46 -10.56 -15.59 -6.00
C ILE A 46 -11.66 -15.08 -6.95
N ALA A 47 -11.39 -14.03 -7.72
CA ALA A 47 -12.32 -13.49 -8.70
C ALA A 47 -12.64 -14.50 -9.82
N GLU A 48 -11.64 -15.24 -10.31
CA GLU A 48 -11.79 -16.28 -11.32
C GLU A 48 -12.53 -17.51 -10.78
N ALA A 49 -12.22 -17.95 -9.55
CA ALA A 49 -12.95 -19.00 -8.86
C ALA A 49 -14.43 -18.64 -8.66
N HIS A 50 -14.73 -17.38 -8.33
CA HIS A 50 -16.10 -16.89 -8.23
C HIS A 50 -16.80 -16.74 -9.58
N ARG A 51 -16.06 -16.43 -10.65
CA ARG A 51 -16.60 -16.37 -12.02
C ARG A 51 -16.99 -17.75 -12.55
N LEU A 52 -16.32 -18.80 -12.10
CA LEU A 52 -16.59 -20.19 -12.47
C LEU A 52 -17.68 -20.83 -11.60
N TYR A 53 -17.89 -20.32 -10.38
CA TYR A 53 -19.04 -20.69 -9.56
C TYR A 53 -20.31 -20.07 -10.16
N LYS A 54 -21.35 -20.89 -10.38
CA LYS A 54 -22.72 -20.44 -10.71
C LYS A 54 -23.39 -19.75 -9.49
N GLY A 55 -22.66 -18.86 -8.82
CA GLY A 55 -23.16 -18.05 -7.71
C GLY A 55 -23.87 -16.83 -8.26
N ASP A 56 -24.98 -16.48 -7.61
CA ASP A 56 -25.80 -15.28 -7.83
C ASP A 56 -24.92 -14.05 -8.14
N ASP A 57 -25.26 -13.28 -9.18
CA ASP A 57 -24.52 -12.07 -9.59
C ASP A 57 -24.34 -11.11 -8.40
N ALA A 58 -25.29 -11.08 -7.47
CA ALA A 58 -25.21 -10.30 -6.24
C ALA A 58 -24.03 -10.71 -5.33
N GLN A 59 -23.73 -12.01 -5.21
CA GLN A 59 -22.60 -12.49 -4.41
C GLN A 59 -21.27 -12.12 -5.05
N ARG A 60 -21.18 -12.21 -6.38
CA ARG A 60 -19.99 -11.79 -7.13
C ARG A 60 -19.73 -10.30 -6.94
N ASP A 61 -20.75 -9.47 -7.09
CA ASP A 61 -20.66 -8.02 -6.94
C ASP A 61 -20.24 -7.61 -5.52
N ARG A 62 -20.82 -8.23 -4.49
CA ARG A 62 -20.43 -8.01 -3.09
C ARG A 62 -18.96 -8.33 -2.85
N ILE A 63 -18.46 -9.45 -3.40
CA ILE A 63 -17.06 -9.82 -3.25
C ILE A 63 -16.15 -8.83 -3.99
N ASN A 64 -16.53 -8.39 -5.19
CA ASN A 64 -15.76 -7.38 -5.90
C ASN A 64 -15.69 -6.05 -5.13
N ALA A 65 -16.80 -5.61 -4.52
CA ALA A 65 -16.83 -4.41 -3.70
C ALA A 65 -15.91 -4.53 -2.46
N LYS A 66 -15.94 -5.68 -1.78
CA LYS A 66 -15.02 -5.97 -0.67
C LYS A 66 -13.55 -5.90 -1.11
N LEU A 67 -13.23 -6.54 -2.23
CA LEU A 67 -11.88 -6.57 -2.78
C LEU A 67 -11.39 -5.18 -3.22
N ALA A 68 -12.28 -4.37 -3.77
CA ALA A 68 -11.98 -2.99 -4.13
C ALA A 68 -11.62 -2.15 -2.89
N LEU A 69 -12.42 -2.26 -1.81
CA LEU A 69 -12.14 -1.59 -0.54
C LEU A 69 -10.81 -2.05 0.08
N GLU A 70 -10.59 -3.36 0.17
CA GLU A 70 -9.33 -3.95 0.69
C GLU A 70 -8.12 -3.42 -0.09
N SER A 71 -8.17 -3.52 -1.43
CA SER A 71 -7.10 -3.08 -2.31
C SER A 71 -6.79 -1.59 -2.14
N PHE A 72 -7.83 -0.75 -2.10
CA PHE A 72 -7.66 0.69 -1.93
C PHE A 72 -7.06 1.05 -0.57
N ALA A 73 -7.56 0.45 0.52
CA ALA A 73 -7.01 0.65 1.86
C ALA A 73 -5.54 0.21 1.98
N TYR A 74 -5.16 -0.93 1.38
CA TYR A 74 -3.76 -1.36 1.32
C TYR A 74 -2.89 -0.41 0.51
N ALA A 75 -3.36 0.04 -0.65
CA ALA A 75 -2.63 0.99 -1.49
C ALA A 75 -2.37 2.30 -0.74
N MET A 76 -3.40 2.89 -0.11
CA MET A 76 -3.27 4.12 0.65
C MET A 76 -2.34 3.93 1.86
N ASN A 77 -2.54 2.88 2.65
CA ASN A 77 -1.67 2.59 3.78
C ASN A 77 -0.20 2.44 3.36
N ALA A 78 0.09 1.74 2.25
CA ALA A 78 1.46 1.60 1.75
C ALA A 78 2.07 2.93 1.28
N ILE A 79 1.29 3.74 0.56
CA ILE A 79 1.71 5.08 0.10
C ILE A 79 2.06 5.94 1.30
N PHE A 80 1.15 6.06 2.26
CA PHE A 80 1.33 6.95 3.41
C PHE A 80 2.25 6.39 4.49
N GLN A 81 2.57 5.10 4.53
CA GLN A 81 3.67 4.61 5.38
C GLN A 81 5.06 4.97 4.81
N ASN A 82 5.15 5.31 3.52
CA ASN A 82 6.42 5.64 2.88
C ASN A 82 7.03 6.93 3.45
N GLU A 83 8.31 6.87 3.80
CA GLU A 83 9.02 8.03 4.37
C GLU A 83 9.20 9.16 3.35
N ASN A 84 9.18 8.86 2.05
CA ASN A 84 9.37 9.85 0.99
C ASN A 84 8.21 10.85 0.83
N LEU A 85 7.08 10.61 1.49
CA LEU A 85 5.95 11.55 1.50
C LEU A 85 5.97 12.47 2.72
N LYS A 86 6.86 12.27 3.70
CA LYS A 86 6.91 13.07 4.94
C LYS A 86 7.09 14.57 4.68
N ASP A 87 7.73 14.95 3.58
CA ASP A 87 7.98 16.36 3.23
C ASP A 87 6.87 16.99 2.37
N LYS A 88 5.91 16.19 1.89
CA LYS A 88 4.84 16.63 0.97
C LYS A 88 3.46 16.74 1.62
N ILE A 89 3.29 16.13 2.78
CA ILE A 89 2.03 16.04 3.51
C ILE A 89 2.34 16.26 5.00
N SER A 90 1.47 16.99 5.70
CA SER A 90 1.64 17.24 7.13
C SER A 90 1.60 15.91 7.92
N SER A 91 2.31 15.86 9.06
CA SER A 91 2.30 14.66 9.90
C SER A 91 0.89 14.33 10.43
N GLU A 92 0.05 15.34 10.61
CA GLU A 92 -1.34 15.20 11.08
C GLU A 92 -2.23 14.58 10.00
N ASP A 93 -2.18 15.12 8.78
CA ASP A 93 -2.92 14.60 7.64
C ASP A 93 -2.48 13.15 7.31
N LYS A 94 -1.17 12.88 7.40
CA LYS A 94 -0.60 11.54 7.21
C LYS A 94 -1.18 10.55 8.21
N GLN A 95 -1.19 10.93 9.49
CA GLN A 95 -1.70 10.08 10.56
C GLN A 95 -3.19 9.83 10.38
N THR A 96 -3.94 10.86 9.98
CA THR A 96 -5.38 10.75 9.72
C THR A 96 -5.71 9.69 8.67
N ILE A 97 -4.96 9.64 7.56
CA ILE A 97 -5.18 8.62 6.52
C ILE A 97 -4.81 7.22 7.03
N LEU A 98 -3.69 7.09 7.74
CA LEU A 98 -3.25 5.80 8.29
C LEU A 98 -4.26 5.25 9.30
N ASP A 99 -4.78 6.10 10.18
CA ASP A 99 -5.80 5.73 11.16
C ASP A 99 -7.11 5.32 10.47
N LYS A 100 -7.51 6.04 9.41
CA LYS A 100 -8.71 5.65 8.63
C LYS A 100 -8.51 4.34 7.89
N CYS A 101 -7.33 4.09 7.30
CA CYS A 101 -7.00 2.79 6.68
C CYS A 101 -7.07 1.66 7.71
N LYS A 102 -6.58 1.89 8.94
CA LYS A 102 -6.67 0.93 10.04
C LYS A 102 -8.12 0.66 10.44
N GLU A 103 -8.94 1.69 10.60
CA GLU A 103 -10.38 1.54 10.87
C GLU A 103 -11.06 0.68 9.80
N VAL A 104 -10.72 0.91 8.52
CA VAL A 104 -11.23 0.12 7.40
C VAL A 104 -10.78 -1.34 7.49
N PHE A 105 -9.53 -1.63 7.82
CA PHE A 105 -9.07 -3.02 8.02
C PHE A 105 -9.77 -3.71 9.19
N ASP A 106 -9.93 -3.03 10.33
CA ASP A 106 -10.63 -3.58 11.49
C ASP A 106 -12.10 -3.85 11.16
N TRP A 107 -12.73 -2.96 10.39
CA TRP A 107 -14.09 -3.15 9.91
C TRP A 107 -14.19 -4.31 8.92
N LEU A 108 -13.30 -4.43 7.93
CA LEU A 108 -13.25 -5.55 6.97
C LEU A 108 -13.08 -6.90 7.66
N ASN A 109 -12.24 -6.95 8.70
CA ASN A 109 -12.03 -8.16 9.51
C ASN A 109 -13.29 -8.58 10.27
N SER A 110 -14.05 -7.59 10.76
CA SER A 110 -15.28 -7.82 11.54
C SER A 110 -16.51 -8.05 10.66
N ASN A 111 -16.53 -7.54 9.43
CA ASN A 111 -17.69 -7.49 8.54
C ASN A 111 -17.41 -8.20 7.22
N GLN A 112 -16.94 -9.45 7.29
CA GLN A 112 -16.52 -10.21 6.11
C GLN A 112 -17.65 -10.51 5.10
N VAL A 113 -18.91 -10.43 5.55
CA VAL A 113 -20.12 -10.75 4.80
C VAL A 113 -21.08 -9.55 4.67
N ALA A 114 -20.58 -8.33 4.86
CA ALA A 114 -21.37 -7.11 4.66
C ALA A 114 -21.94 -7.00 3.25
N GLU A 115 -22.99 -6.22 3.07
CA GLU A 115 -23.58 -6.00 1.75
C GLU A 115 -22.69 -5.15 0.83
N LYS A 116 -22.93 -5.24 -0.48
CA LYS A 116 -22.16 -4.51 -1.50
C LYS A 116 -22.12 -3.01 -1.19
N GLU A 117 -23.26 -2.44 -0.88
CA GLU A 117 -23.44 -1.01 -0.62
C GLU A 117 -22.66 -0.55 0.62
N GLU A 118 -22.48 -1.43 1.61
CA GLU A 118 -21.69 -1.14 2.80
C GLU A 118 -20.19 -1.08 2.46
N PHE A 119 -19.69 -2.02 1.65
CA PHE A 119 -18.32 -1.98 1.15
C PHE A 119 -18.06 -0.73 0.29
N GLU A 120 -18.96 -0.41 -0.64
CA GLU A 120 -18.86 0.78 -1.49
C GLU A 120 -18.97 2.09 -0.70
N GLY A 121 -19.79 2.12 0.36
CA GLY A 121 -19.90 3.26 1.26
C GLY A 121 -18.60 3.52 2.01
N ARG A 122 -18.01 2.46 2.59
CA ARG A 122 -16.71 2.54 3.26
C ARG A 122 -15.58 2.95 2.31
N GLN A 123 -15.63 2.49 1.06
CA GLN A 123 -14.66 2.91 0.05
C GLN A 123 -14.77 4.41 -0.24
N ARG A 124 -15.99 4.93 -0.45
CA ARG A 124 -16.22 6.36 -0.66
C ARG A 124 -15.74 7.21 0.51
N GLU A 125 -16.03 6.81 1.76
CA GLU A 125 -15.54 7.52 2.95
C GLU A 125 -14.00 7.64 2.95
N LEU A 126 -13.30 6.54 2.64
CA LEU A 126 -11.84 6.53 2.60
C LEU A 126 -11.31 7.39 1.44
N GLU A 127 -11.94 7.32 0.26
CA GLU A 127 -11.59 8.14 -0.90
C GLU A 127 -11.79 9.63 -0.63
N GLU A 128 -12.89 10.03 -0.01
CA GLU A 128 -13.18 11.43 0.33
C GLU A 128 -12.12 12.01 1.27
N ILE A 129 -11.73 11.27 2.31
CA ILE A 129 -10.69 11.70 3.25
C ILE A 129 -9.34 11.83 2.53
N CYS A 130 -8.95 10.82 1.75
CA CYS A 130 -7.71 10.85 0.98
C CYS A 130 -7.68 12.02 -0.02
N ASN A 131 -8.77 12.25 -0.76
CA ASN A 131 -8.88 13.32 -1.74
C ASN A 131 -8.85 14.70 -1.08
N SER A 132 -9.54 14.89 0.05
CA SER A 132 -9.54 16.15 0.78
C SER A 132 -8.15 16.51 1.30
N ILE A 133 -7.31 15.53 1.63
CA ILE A 133 -5.95 15.75 2.12
C ILE A 133 -4.97 15.98 0.96
N LEU A 134 -5.12 15.23 -0.14
CA LEU A 134 -4.23 15.33 -1.30
C LEU A 134 -4.44 16.59 -2.14
N THR A 135 -5.61 17.21 -2.08
CA THR A 135 -5.96 18.43 -2.84
C THR A 135 -5.83 19.73 -2.03
N LYS A 136 -5.46 19.62 -0.75
CA LYS A 136 -5.24 20.74 0.17
C LYS A 136 -3.92 21.45 -0.12
#